data_AF-A0A2M6P0N8-F1
#
_entry.id   AF-A0A2M6P0N8-F1
#
_cell.length_a   1.000
_cell.length_b   1.000
_cell.length_c   1.000
_cell.angle_alpha   90.00
_cell.angle_beta   90.00
_cell.angle_gamma   90.00
#
_symmetry.space_group_name_H-M   'P 1'
#
loop_
_entity.id
_entity.type
_entity.pdbx_description
1 polymer ?
#
loop_
_entity_poly.entity_id
_entity_poly.type
_entity_poly.pdbx_seq_one_letter_code
_entity_poly.pdbx_strand_id
1 'polypeptide(L)'
;MMKTVRNQKGFTLLEILLVVAAIGILAGIVIIAINPSKQLGDTNNAQRQIDTNTIINAIYQYALDNNGSFPASIDSVVGTSQVLGTAGTGCDSVCGATTTVAACLDLSDVLVPTYIVGIPT
;
A
#
# COMPACT_ATOMS: atom_id res chain seq x y z
N MET A 1 1.08 30.46 68.19
CA MET A 1 0.66 29.52 67.13
C MET A 1 1.68 29.63 66.00
N MET A 2 2.63 28.70 65.93
CA MET A 2 3.79 28.77 65.03
C MET A 2 3.42 28.15 63.67
N LYS A 3 3.41 28.96 62.60
CA LYS A 3 3.12 28.50 61.24
C LYS A 3 4.40 27.93 60.63
N THR A 4 4.45 26.62 60.42
CA THR A 4 5.58 25.94 59.77
C THR A 4 5.55 26.21 58.26
N VAL A 5 6.49 27.00 57.75
CA VAL A 5 6.65 27.25 56.31
C VAL A 5 7.29 26.01 55.68
N ARG A 6 6.57 25.32 54.79
CA ARG A 6 7.13 24.21 54.00
C ARG A 6 8.04 24.78 52.90
N ASN A 7 9.29 24.34 52.89
CA ASN A 7 10.27 24.73 51.88
C ASN A 7 9.93 24.00 50.56
N GLN A 8 9.34 24.70 49.58
CA GLN A 8 9.10 24.14 48.26
C GLN A 8 10.42 24.16 47.47
N LYS A 9 10.98 22.97 47.20
CA LYS A 9 12.16 22.85 46.34
C LYS A 9 11.73 23.13 44.89
N GLY A 10 12.33 24.14 44.27
CA GLY A 10 12.18 24.39 42.84
C GLY A 10 12.99 23.41 42.01
N PHE A 11 12.61 23.24 40.74
CA PHE A 11 13.40 22.48 39.77
C PHE A 11 14.72 23.20 39.47
N THR A 12 15.82 22.44 39.38
CA THR A 12 17.10 22.96 38.92
C THR A 12 17.16 22.97 37.39
N LEU A 13 17.94 23.91 36.84
CA LEU A 13 18.21 23.94 35.39
C LEU A 13 18.90 22.65 34.91
N LEU A 14 19.71 22.03 35.78
CA LEU A 14 20.36 20.75 35.50
C LEU A 14 19.36 19.61 35.35
N GLU A 15 18.33 19.56 36.19
CA GLU A 15 17.27 18.53 36.07
C GLU A 15 16.51 18.67 34.76
N ILE A 16 16.15 19.89 34.36
CA ILE A 16 15.47 20.09 33.07
C ILE A 16 16.38 19.72 31.92
N LEU A 17 17.65 20.14 31.93
CA LEU A 17 18.63 19.84 30.87
C LEU A 17 18.83 18.33 30.67
N LEU A 18 18.96 17.56 31.77
CA LEU A 18 19.12 16.11 31.69
C LEU A 18 17.86 15.43 31.14
N VAL A 19 16.67 15.92 31.49
CA VAL A 19 15.40 15.38 30.98
C VAL A 19 15.28 15.59 29.48
N VAL A 20 15.55 16.78 28.96
CA VAL A 20 15.44 17.01 27.50
C VAL A 20 16.49 16.21 26.74
N ALA A 21 17.70 16.07 27.29
CA ALA A 21 18.74 15.22 26.72
C ALA A 21 18.31 13.74 26.68
N ALA A 22 17.72 13.22 27.76
CA ALA A 22 17.21 11.86 27.83
C ALA A 22 16.05 11.62 26.84
N ILE A 23 15.11 12.57 26.72
CA ILE A 23 14.00 12.49 25.76
C ILE A 23 14.53 12.45 24.32
N GLY A 24 15.53 13.27 23.99
CA GLY A 24 16.16 13.26 22.67
C GLY A 24 16.78 11.92 22.30
N ILE A 25 17.49 11.29 23.24
CA ILE A 25 18.09 9.96 23.04
C ILE A 25 17.01 8.90 22.84
N LEU A 26 15.98 8.88 23.69
CA LEU A 26 14.88 7.92 23.60
C LEU A 26 14.11 8.08 22.29
N ALA A 27 13.85 9.32 21.85
CA ALA A 27 13.18 9.59 20.58
C ALA A 27 13.97 9.05 19.39
N GLY A 28 15.30 9.21 19.38
CA GLY A 28 16.15 8.67 18.31
C GLY A 28 16.11 7.14 18.22
N ILE A 29 16.15 6.45 19.36
CA ILE A 29 16.09 4.98 19.41
C ILE A 29 14.74 4.48 18.89
N VAL A 30 13.63 5.11 19.29
CA VAL A 30 12.27 4.71 18.89
C VAL A 30 12.07 4.80 17.37
N ILE A 31 12.55 5.86 16.72
CA ILE A 31 12.38 6.03 15.27
C ILE A 31 13.07 4.90 14.48
N ILE A 32 14.28 4.51 14.91
CA ILE A 32 15.00 3.40 14.27
C ILE A 32 14.28 2.07 14.54
N ALA A 33 13.77 1.88 15.76
CA ALA A 33 13.09 0.66 16.15
C ALA A 33 11.79 0.39 15.37
N ILE A 34 11.01 1.43 15.05
CA ILE A 34 9.73 1.27 14.33
C ILE A 34 9.88 1.06 12.83
N ASN A 35 11.06 1.31 12.26
CA ASN A 35 11.37 1.17 10.82
C ASN A 35 10.22 1.70 9.91
N PRO A 36 10.02 3.03 9.85
CA PRO A 36 8.87 3.62 9.16
C PRO A 36 8.86 3.26 7.66
N SER A 37 10.03 3.13 7.04
CA SER A 37 10.17 2.74 5.63
C SER A 37 9.59 1.35 5.36
N LYS A 38 9.81 0.39 6.28
CA LYS A 38 9.21 -0.94 6.18
C LYS A 38 7.70 -0.87 6.34
N GLN A 39 7.20 -0.15 7.34
CA GLN A 39 5.75 -0.04 7.56
C GLN A 39 5.03 0.56 6.35
N LEU A 40 5.58 1.61 5.73
CA LEU A 40 5.03 2.19 4.51
C LEU A 40 5.03 1.19 3.34
N GLY A 41 6.12 0.43 3.18
CA GLY A 41 6.21 -0.63 2.18
C GLY A 41 5.16 -1.73 2.38
N ASP A 42 4.96 -2.16 3.63
CA ASP A 42 3.99 -3.18 4.00
C ASP A 42 2.55 -2.68 3.77
N THR A 43 2.24 -1.42 4.11
CA THR A 43 0.94 -0.79 3.81
C THR A 43 0.66 -0.74 2.31
N ASN A 44 1.62 -0.31 1.49
CA ASN A 44 1.47 -0.28 0.04
C ASN A 44 1.25 -1.70 -0.53
N ASN A 45 1.91 -2.70 0.03
CA ASN A 45 1.71 -4.09 -0.39
C ASN A 45 0.33 -4.63 -0.02
N ALA A 46 -0.16 -4.30 1.18
CA ALA A 46 -1.50 -4.65 1.61
C ALA A 46 -2.56 -4.02 0.69
N GLN A 47 -2.37 -2.75 0.30
CA GLN A 47 -3.25 -2.09 -0.67
C GLN A 47 -3.27 -2.83 -2.02
N ARG A 48 -2.09 -3.13 -2.59
CA ARG A 48 -2.00 -3.90 -3.86
C ARG A 48 -2.69 -5.28 -3.79
N GLN A 49 -2.62 -5.94 -2.63
CA GLN A 49 -3.34 -7.21 -2.43
C GLN A 49 -4.85 -7.01 -2.45
N ILE A 50 -5.37 -5.97 -1.79
CA ILE A 50 -6.79 -5.63 -1.80
C ILE A 50 -7.24 -5.29 -3.22
N ASP A 51 -6.45 -4.51 -3.96
CA ASP A 51 -6.74 -4.09 -5.32
C ASP A 51 -6.83 -5.29 -6.27
N THR A 52 -5.85 -6.20 -6.18
CA THR A 52 -5.82 -7.43 -6.99
C THR A 52 -7.03 -8.32 -6.70
N ASN A 53 -7.39 -8.48 -5.41
CA ASN A 53 -8.57 -9.25 -5.02
C ASN A 53 -9.88 -8.62 -5.53
N THR A 54 -9.98 -7.30 -5.50
CA THR A 54 -11.14 -6.56 -6.04
C THR A 54 -11.32 -6.85 -7.53
N ILE A 55 -10.23 -6.77 -8.31
CA ILE A 55 -10.25 -7.03 -9.75
C ILE A 55 -10.59 -8.50 -10.04
N ILE A 56 -9.98 -9.46 -9.33
CA ILE A 56 -10.25 -10.88 -9.51
C ILE A 56 -11.72 -11.22 -9.21
N ASN A 57 -12.29 -10.67 -8.13
CA ASN A 57 -13.69 -10.87 -7.79
C ASN A 57 -14.62 -10.32 -8.89
N ALA A 58 -14.28 -9.18 -9.48
CA ALA A 58 -15.01 -8.60 -10.61
C ALA A 58 -14.97 -9.51 -11.84
N ILE A 59 -13.80 -10.06 -12.17
CA ILE A 59 -13.62 -11.02 -13.26
C ILE A 59 -14.45 -12.28 -13.03
N TYR A 60 -14.49 -12.79 -11.80
CA TYR A 60 -15.33 -13.93 -11.47
C TYR A 60 -16.82 -13.63 -11.59
N GLN A 61 -17.28 -12.44 -11.16
CA GLN A 61 -18.67 -12.04 -11.36
C GLN A 61 -19.01 -11.93 -12.85
N TYR A 62 -18.13 -11.33 -13.66
CA TYR A 62 -18.26 -11.32 -15.11
C TYR A 62 -18.41 -12.74 -15.67
N ALA A 63 -17.56 -13.67 -15.22
CA ALA A 63 -17.61 -15.05 -15.70
C ALA A 63 -18.92 -15.74 -15.34
N LEU A 64 -19.49 -15.49 -14.15
CA LEU A 64 -20.79 -16.03 -13.75
C LEU A 64 -21.91 -15.56 -14.69
N ASP A 65 -21.89 -14.28 -15.08
CA ASP A 65 -22.89 -13.69 -15.96
C ASP A 65 -22.70 -14.10 -17.44
N ASN A 66 -21.48 -14.49 -17.82
CA ASN A 66 -21.08 -14.85 -19.19
C ASN A 66 -20.85 -16.36 -19.38
N ASN A 67 -21.67 -17.19 -18.71
CA ASN A 67 -21.66 -18.65 -18.86
C ASN A 67 -20.29 -19.31 -18.58
N GLY A 68 -19.52 -18.76 -17.64
CA GLY A 68 -18.17 -19.22 -17.27
C GLY A 68 -17.06 -18.67 -18.18
N SER A 69 -17.37 -17.80 -19.13
CA SER A 69 -16.37 -17.19 -20.02
C SER A 69 -15.72 -15.97 -19.37
N PHE A 70 -14.39 -15.94 -19.37
CA PHE A 70 -13.65 -14.73 -18.96
C PHE A 70 -13.69 -13.64 -20.04
N PRO A 71 -13.40 -12.37 -19.69
CA PRO A 71 -13.23 -11.31 -20.67
C PRO A 71 -12.22 -11.70 -21.75
N ALA A 72 -12.60 -11.55 -23.03
CA ALA A 72 -11.80 -12.00 -24.17
C ALA A 72 -10.43 -11.30 -24.32
N SER A 73 -10.23 -10.19 -23.61
CA SER A 73 -8.96 -9.48 -23.55
C SER A 73 -7.93 -10.20 -22.66
N ILE A 74 -8.38 -11.05 -21.73
CA ILE A 74 -7.52 -11.94 -20.93
C ILE A 74 -7.14 -13.15 -21.79
N ASP A 75 -5.84 -13.47 -21.85
CA ASP A 75 -5.29 -14.60 -22.61
C ASP A 75 -5.53 -14.51 -24.13
N SER A 76 -5.66 -13.29 -24.66
CA SER A 76 -5.76 -13.05 -26.11
C SER A 76 -4.51 -13.53 -26.88
N VAL A 77 -3.39 -13.71 -26.18
CA VAL A 77 -2.14 -14.27 -26.73
C VAL A 77 -1.66 -15.38 -25.80
N VAL A 78 -1.90 -16.62 -26.22
CA VAL A 78 -1.61 -17.83 -25.43
C VAL A 78 -0.15 -17.86 -24.99
N GLY A 79 0.07 -18.13 -23.70
CA GLY A 79 1.40 -18.29 -23.13
C GLY A 79 2.16 -16.97 -22.95
N THR A 80 1.45 -15.84 -22.87
CA THR A 80 2.04 -14.53 -22.55
C THR A 80 1.57 -14.03 -21.19
N SER A 81 2.37 -13.15 -20.59
CA SER A 81 1.99 -12.34 -19.43
C SER A 81 1.61 -10.94 -19.88
N GLN A 82 0.52 -10.42 -19.33
CA GLN A 82 0.02 -9.07 -19.59
C GLN A 82 -0.05 -8.31 -18.26
N VAL A 83 0.35 -7.05 -18.27
CA VAL A 83 0.20 -6.15 -17.12
C VAL A 83 -1.12 -5.40 -17.27
N LEU A 84 -1.88 -5.31 -16.18
CA LEU A 84 -3.10 -4.51 -16.13
C LEU A 84 -2.76 -3.01 -16.24
N GLY A 85 -3.45 -2.31 -17.12
CA GLY A 85 -3.27 -0.87 -17.32
C GLY A 85 -3.79 -0.39 -18.67
N THR A 86 -3.70 0.90 -18.90
CA THR A 86 -4.22 1.57 -20.11
C THR A 86 -3.14 1.93 -21.12
N ALA A 87 -1.87 1.69 -20.80
CA ALA A 87 -0.75 2.05 -21.67
C ALA A 87 -0.67 1.12 -22.89
N GLY A 88 -0.58 1.70 -24.09
CA GLY A 88 -0.45 0.92 -25.34
C GLY A 88 0.93 0.28 -25.55
N THR A 89 1.94 0.66 -24.77
CA THR A 89 3.32 0.14 -24.87
C THR A 89 4.04 0.24 -23.52
N GLY A 90 5.10 -0.55 -23.32
CA GLY A 90 6.01 -0.47 -22.16
C GLY A 90 5.62 -1.38 -20.99
N CYS A 91 4.53 -2.12 -21.13
CA CYS A 91 4.00 -3.01 -20.10
C CYS A 91 4.78 -4.34 -20.01
N ASP A 92 5.59 -4.63 -21.02
CA ASP A 92 6.57 -5.70 -21.07
C ASP A 92 7.79 -5.44 -20.18
N SER A 93 8.23 -4.18 -20.06
CA SER A 93 9.43 -3.81 -19.31
C SER A 93 9.31 -3.96 -17.78
N VAL A 94 8.07 -4.04 -17.28
CA VAL A 94 7.74 -4.14 -15.85
C VAL A 94 7.67 -5.60 -15.39
N CYS A 95 7.57 -6.56 -16.32
CA CYS A 95 7.38 -7.97 -16.01
C CYS A 95 8.62 -8.80 -16.40
N GLY A 96 9.21 -9.51 -15.44
CA GLY A 96 10.37 -10.40 -15.68
C GLY A 96 10.04 -11.75 -16.32
N ALA A 97 8.84 -11.92 -16.89
CA ALA A 97 8.41 -13.16 -17.52
C ALA A 97 9.05 -13.33 -18.91
N THR A 98 9.23 -14.58 -19.36
CA THR A 98 9.89 -14.93 -20.64
C THR A 98 9.10 -14.45 -21.87
N THR A 99 7.79 -14.27 -21.73
CA THR A 99 6.87 -13.89 -22.81
C THR A 99 5.92 -12.82 -22.30
N THR A 100 6.05 -11.61 -22.83
CA THR A 100 5.26 -10.44 -22.42
C THR A 100 4.61 -9.78 -23.64
N VAL A 101 3.50 -9.07 -23.40
CA VAL A 101 2.87 -8.21 -24.39
C VAL A 101 3.24 -6.75 -24.08
N ALA A 102 3.68 -6.01 -25.09
CA ALA A 102 4.09 -4.61 -24.92
C ALA A 102 2.92 -3.71 -24.50
N ALA A 103 1.72 -3.97 -25.01
CA ALA A 103 0.49 -3.28 -24.62
C ALA A 103 -0.05 -3.83 -23.30
N CYS A 104 -0.48 -2.93 -22.42
CA CYS A 104 -1.18 -3.29 -21.22
C CYS A 104 -2.59 -3.82 -21.54
N LEU A 105 -3.08 -4.64 -20.63
CA LEU A 105 -4.45 -5.14 -20.62
C LEU A 105 -5.36 -4.13 -19.92
N ASP A 106 -6.23 -3.48 -20.68
CA ASP A 106 -7.30 -2.64 -20.14
C ASP A 106 -8.57 -3.47 -19.92
N LEU A 107 -9.03 -3.54 -18.67
CA LEU A 107 -10.28 -4.20 -18.29
C LEU A 107 -11.39 -3.20 -17.96
N SER A 108 -11.13 -1.89 -18.08
CA SER A 108 -12.08 -0.84 -17.69
C SER A 108 -13.35 -0.94 -18.53
N ASP A 109 -13.22 -1.17 -19.83
CA ASP A 109 -14.34 -1.26 -20.77
C ASP A 109 -15.28 -2.44 -20.50
N VAL A 110 -14.79 -3.49 -19.82
CA VAL A 110 -15.54 -4.74 -19.59
C VAL A 110 -16.00 -4.90 -18.14
N LEU A 111 -15.22 -4.40 -17.17
CA LEU A 111 -15.53 -4.55 -15.74
C LEU A 111 -16.23 -3.33 -15.13
N VAL A 112 -15.99 -2.13 -15.67
CA VAL A 112 -16.54 -0.87 -15.16
C VAL A 112 -17.72 -0.42 -16.05
N PRO A 113 -18.84 0.07 -15.50
CA PRO A 113 -19.17 0.20 -14.07
C PRO A 113 -19.90 -1.03 -13.49
N THR A 114 -20.12 -2.07 -14.29
CA THR A 114 -21.07 -3.14 -13.97
C THR A 114 -20.63 -4.02 -12.81
N TYR A 115 -19.35 -4.38 -12.74
CA TYR A 115 -18.81 -5.30 -11.74
C TYR A 115 -17.96 -4.60 -10.68
N ILE A 116 -17.35 -3.46 -11.04
CA ILE A 116 -16.62 -2.57 -10.14
C ILE A 116 -16.87 -1.11 -10.52
N VAL A 117 -16.80 -0.21 -9.53
CA VAL A 117 -17.02 1.24 -9.73
C VAL A 117 -15.87 1.89 -10.52
N GLY A 118 -14.67 1.31 -10.43
CA GLY A 118 -13.48 1.74 -11.14
C GLY A 118 -12.32 0.81 -10.84
N ILE A 119 -11.33 0.75 -11.74
CA ILE A 119 -10.10 0.00 -11.49
C ILE A 119 -9.29 0.74 -10.41
N PRO A 120 -8.86 0.07 -9.32
CA PRO A 120 -7.99 0.68 -8.32
C PRO A 120 -6.67 1.16 -8.92
N THR A 121 -6.19 2.33 -8.50
CA THR A 121 -4.97 3.00 -8.98
C THR A 121 -3.87 3.05 -7.93
#